data_AF-A0A9P6YCV2-F1
#
_entry.id   AF-A0A9P6YCV2-F1
#
_cell.length_a   1.000
_cell.length_b   1.000
_cell.length_c   1.000
_cell.angle_alpha   90.00
_cell.angle_beta   90.00
_cell.angle_gamma   90.00
#
_symmetry.space_group_name_H-M   'P 1'
#
loop_
_entity.id
_entity.type
_entity.pdbx_description
1 polymer ?
#
loop_
_entity_poly.entity_id
_entity_poly.type
_entity_poly.pdbx_seq_one_letter_code
_entity_poly.pdbx_strand_id
1 'polypeptide(L)'
;MSELGEHQSLISQDKKKRSKINRCSYVITTAVILSVGSLLLTILVYKGSTSLDSPVDFRGRTAVGSKGAVAVETKECSDIGVQILKEGGNSVDAAIASTLCIGVMNNFATGIGGGGFMLIRSPNGTFEFIDFRETAPAAATKDMFVQDPVLAQIGGLSVGIPGEIRGLELAHKRHGKLSWFSLFEPSIRIARDGFDATELLVSRVEIGKMFF
;
A
#
# COMPACT_ATOMS: atom_id res chain seq x y z
N MET A 1 68.00 -54.07 40.07
CA MET A 1 67.85 -53.03 39.02
C MET A 1 66.56 -53.15 38.18
N SER A 2 65.61 -54.07 38.49
CA SER A 2 64.38 -54.24 37.70
C SER A 2 63.15 -53.46 38.21
N GLU A 3 63.04 -53.14 39.50
CA GLU A 3 61.83 -52.50 40.06
C GLU A 3 61.70 -51.00 39.72
N LEU A 4 62.81 -50.27 39.54
CA LEU A 4 62.77 -48.84 39.20
C LEU A 4 62.32 -48.56 37.75
N GLY A 5 62.54 -49.50 36.83
CA GLY A 5 62.14 -49.37 35.41
C GLY A 5 60.64 -49.57 35.20
N GLU A 6 60.03 -50.49 35.96
CA GLU A 6 58.61 -50.80 35.86
C GLU A 6 57.74 -49.64 36.38
N HIS A 7 58.15 -49.02 37.50
CA HIS A 7 57.45 -47.85 38.07
C HIS A 7 57.52 -46.60 37.17
N GLN A 8 58.64 -46.36 36.48
CA GLN A 8 58.73 -45.27 35.48
C GLN A 8 57.87 -45.54 34.24
N SER A 9 57.73 -46.80 33.82
CA SER A 9 56.89 -47.17 32.68
C SER A 9 55.40 -46.92 32.94
N LEU A 10 54.92 -47.24 34.15
CA LEU A 10 53.53 -47.04 34.57
C LEU A 10 53.16 -45.55 34.64
N ILE A 11 54.05 -44.70 35.18
CA ILE A 11 53.86 -43.24 35.21
C ILE A 11 53.82 -42.65 33.80
N SER A 12 54.65 -43.15 32.88
CA SER A 12 54.67 -42.70 31.48
C SER A 12 53.37 -43.08 30.75
N GLN A 13 52.86 -44.29 30.98
CA GLN A 13 51.58 -44.73 30.41
C GLN A 13 50.39 -43.94 30.97
N ASP A 14 50.37 -43.64 32.26
CA ASP A 14 49.30 -42.84 32.86
C ASP A 14 49.31 -41.39 32.38
N LYS A 15 50.49 -40.76 32.22
CA LYS A 15 50.63 -39.44 31.58
C LYS A 15 50.12 -39.43 30.13
N LYS A 16 50.42 -40.46 29.35
CA LYS A 16 49.96 -40.59 27.95
C LYS A 16 48.44 -40.83 27.86
N LYS A 17 47.88 -41.62 28.79
CA LYS A 17 46.43 -41.85 28.92
C LYS A 17 45.70 -40.57 29.33
N ARG A 18 46.20 -39.85 30.34
CA ARG A 18 45.67 -38.57 30.80
C ARG A 18 45.76 -37.48 29.73
N SER A 19 46.85 -37.44 28.94
CA SER A 19 46.99 -36.55 27.78
C SER A 19 45.98 -36.86 26.67
N LYS A 20 45.73 -38.14 26.36
CA LYS A 20 44.69 -38.56 25.40
C LYS A 20 43.28 -38.20 25.89
N ILE A 21 42.99 -38.38 27.17
CA ILE A 21 41.70 -38.01 27.78
C ILE A 21 41.48 -36.50 27.70
N ASN A 22 42.50 -35.70 28.03
CA ASN A 22 42.42 -34.24 27.95
C ASN A 22 42.21 -33.77 26.50
N ARG A 23 42.94 -34.36 25.53
CA ARG A 23 42.73 -34.07 24.10
C ARG A 23 41.33 -34.43 23.63
N CYS A 24 40.80 -35.59 24.05
CA CYS A 24 39.44 -36.00 23.71
C CYS A 24 38.40 -35.05 24.32
N SER A 25 38.62 -34.62 25.56
CA SER A 25 37.75 -33.66 26.25
C SER A 25 37.75 -32.29 25.56
N TYR A 26 38.91 -31.79 25.11
CA TYR A 26 39.00 -30.56 24.31
C TYR A 26 38.30 -30.67 22.94
N VAL A 27 38.40 -31.82 22.28
CA VAL A 27 37.73 -32.05 20.98
C VAL A 27 36.21 -32.09 21.16
N ILE A 28 35.72 -32.73 22.23
CA ILE A 28 34.29 -32.79 22.52
C ILE A 28 33.76 -31.40 22.91
N THR A 29 34.46 -30.66 23.77
CA THR A 29 33.99 -29.31 24.18
C THR A 29 34.00 -28.33 23.01
N THR A 30 35.02 -28.36 22.15
CA THR A 30 35.06 -27.53 20.93
C THR A 30 33.96 -27.91 19.94
N ALA A 31 33.69 -29.20 19.72
CA ALA A 31 32.60 -29.66 18.87
C ALA A 31 31.22 -29.23 19.39
N VAL A 32 30.99 -29.27 20.71
CA VAL A 32 29.74 -28.82 21.35
C VAL A 32 29.58 -27.30 21.23
N ILE A 33 30.64 -26.52 21.44
CA ILE A 33 30.60 -25.06 21.30
C ILE A 33 30.28 -24.66 19.85
N LEU A 34 30.88 -25.33 18.87
CA LEU A 34 30.62 -25.07 17.46
C LEU A 34 29.18 -25.44 17.04
N SER A 35 28.65 -26.56 17.54
CA SER A 35 27.27 -26.97 17.22
C SER A 35 26.22 -26.06 17.86
N VAL A 36 26.42 -25.65 19.11
CA VAL A 36 25.54 -24.69 19.81
C VAL A 36 25.65 -23.31 19.16
N GLY A 37 26.85 -22.86 18.78
CA GLY A 37 27.05 -21.60 18.07
C GLY A 37 26.36 -21.57 16.70
N SER A 38 26.46 -22.66 15.93
CA SER A 38 25.77 -22.81 14.65
C SER A 38 24.25 -22.82 14.81
N LEU A 39 23.73 -23.49 15.84
CA LEU A 39 22.29 -23.52 16.12
C LEU A 39 21.78 -22.13 16.53
N LEU A 40 22.50 -21.41 17.40
CA LEU A 40 22.16 -20.04 17.78
C LEU A 40 22.21 -19.07 16.60
N LEU A 41 23.23 -19.19 15.73
CA LEU A 41 23.34 -18.38 14.52
C LEU A 41 22.18 -18.68 13.56
N THR A 42 21.80 -19.94 13.41
CA THR A 42 20.67 -20.35 12.58
C THR A 42 19.35 -19.80 13.13
N ILE A 43 19.14 -19.85 14.46
CA ILE A 43 17.96 -19.26 15.12
C ILE A 43 17.94 -17.73 14.94
N LEU A 44 19.09 -17.06 15.04
CA LEU A 44 19.22 -15.61 14.82
C LEU A 44 18.92 -15.23 13.36
N VAL A 45 19.47 -15.97 12.39
CA VAL A 45 19.20 -15.76 10.96
C VAL A 45 17.74 -16.05 10.64
N TYR A 46 17.15 -17.10 11.20
CA TYR A 46 15.75 -17.46 11.00
C TYR A 46 14.81 -16.41 11.59
N LYS A 47 15.08 -15.91 12.81
CA LYS A 47 14.34 -14.79 13.41
C LYS A 47 14.52 -13.48 12.64
N GLY A 48 15.69 -13.25 12.03
CA GLY A 48 15.97 -12.07 11.22
C GLY A 48 15.36 -12.12 9.80
N SER A 49 14.99 -13.31 9.31
CA SER A 49 14.50 -13.52 7.94
C SER A 49 12.98 -13.65 7.84
N THR A 50 12.24 -13.58 8.96
CA THR A 50 10.77 -13.65 8.98
C THR A 50 10.07 -12.29 8.97
N SER A 51 10.78 -11.17 8.85
CA SER A 51 10.17 -9.87 8.58
C SER A 51 10.32 -9.50 7.10
N LEU A 52 9.59 -10.23 6.25
CA LEU A 52 9.04 -9.69 5.01
C LEU A 52 7.69 -9.00 5.30
N ASP A 53 7.53 -8.43 6.51
CA ASP A 53 6.58 -7.34 6.66
C ASP A 53 7.14 -6.18 5.84
N SER A 54 6.34 -5.75 4.86
CA SER A 54 6.65 -4.60 4.04
C SER A 54 7.10 -3.43 4.93
N PRO A 55 8.12 -2.64 4.55
CA PRO A 55 8.62 -1.52 5.35
C PRO A 55 7.62 -0.34 5.46
N VAL A 56 6.35 -0.59 5.20
CA VAL A 56 5.25 0.32 5.46
C VAL A 56 4.53 -0.25 6.67
N ASP A 57 4.73 0.36 7.84
CA ASP A 57 3.80 0.22 8.98
C ASP A 57 2.42 0.62 8.45
N PHE A 58 1.64 -0.37 7.99
CA PHE A 58 0.32 -0.13 7.40
C PHE A 58 -0.59 0.25 8.56
N ARG A 59 -0.58 1.53 8.92
CA ARG A 59 -1.53 2.17 9.85
C ARG A 59 -2.95 2.23 9.27
N GLY A 60 -3.29 1.35 8.34
CA GLY A 60 -4.65 1.18 7.86
C GLY A 60 -5.46 0.46 8.91
N ARG A 61 -6.59 1.05 9.31
CA ARG A 61 -7.57 0.36 10.15
C ARG A 61 -8.29 -0.67 9.29
N THR A 62 -8.09 -1.95 9.56
CA THR A 62 -8.87 -3.01 8.91
C THR A 62 -10.33 -2.90 9.32
N ALA A 63 -11.22 -2.72 8.33
CA ALA A 63 -12.66 -2.81 8.54
C ALA A 63 -13.15 -4.21 8.13
N VAL A 64 -14.10 -4.77 8.90
CA VAL A 64 -14.71 -6.08 8.62
C VAL A 64 -16.20 -5.89 8.39
N GLY A 65 -16.72 -6.53 7.34
CA GLY A 65 -18.13 -6.50 6.98
C GLY A 65 -18.52 -7.74 6.17
N SER A 66 -19.80 -8.11 6.18
CA SER A 66 -20.31 -9.31 5.51
C SER A 66 -21.11 -9.05 4.23
N LYS A 67 -21.45 -7.79 3.95
CA LYS A 67 -22.32 -7.42 2.81
C LYS A 67 -21.61 -6.62 1.71
N GLY A 68 -20.48 -6.01 2.03
CA GLY A 68 -19.70 -5.16 1.13
C GLY A 68 -18.66 -4.36 1.89
N ALA A 69 -17.71 -3.80 1.16
CA ALA A 69 -16.65 -2.96 1.68
C ALA A 69 -16.34 -1.84 0.69
N VAL A 70 -15.94 -0.69 1.21
CA VAL A 70 -15.44 0.47 0.43
C VAL A 70 -14.16 0.94 1.09
N ALA A 71 -13.14 1.19 0.28
CA ALA A 71 -11.86 1.71 0.74
C ALA A 71 -11.44 2.84 -0.19
N VAL A 72 -11.36 4.06 0.35
CA VAL A 72 -10.85 5.25 -0.31
C VAL A 72 -9.95 6.04 0.64
N GLU A 73 -9.35 7.14 0.20
CA GLU A 73 -8.30 7.87 0.94
C GLU A 73 -8.76 8.43 2.30
N THR A 74 -10.04 8.80 2.42
CA THR A 74 -10.61 9.37 3.64
C THR A 74 -11.70 8.46 4.22
N LYS A 75 -11.86 8.52 5.54
CA LYS A 75 -12.86 7.71 6.25
C LYS A 75 -14.26 8.16 5.85
N GLU A 76 -14.48 9.46 5.77
CA GLU A 76 -15.75 10.12 5.46
C GLU A 76 -16.29 9.67 4.09
N CYS A 77 -15.42 9.62 3.08
CA CYS A 77 -15.82 9.16 1.75
C CYS A 77 -16.01 7.63 1.70
N SER A 78 -15.26 6.87 2.49
CA SER A 78 -15.51 5.42 2.66
C SER A 78 -16.87 5.17 3.32
N ASP A 79 -17.23 5.96 4.34
CA ASP A 79 -18.52 5.88 5.02
C ASP A 79 -19.68 6.22 4.08
N ILE A 80 -19.51 7.22 3.20
CA ILE A 80 -20.49 7.54 2.14
C ILE A 80 -20.70 6.34 1.22
N GLY A 81 -19.63 5.74 0.70
CA GLY A 81 -19.76 4.56 -0.14
C GLY A 81 -20.44 3.39 0.58
N VAL A 82 -20.11 3.14 1.85
CA VAL A 82 -20.78 2.14 2.68
C VAL A 82 -22.27 2.47 2.87
N GLN A 83 -22.61 3.75 3.05
CA GLN A 83 -23.99 4.18 3.18
C GLN A 83 -24.79 3.95 1.89
N ILE A 84 -24.20 4.23 0.72
CA ILE A 84 -24.79 3.91 -0.59
C ILE A 84 -25.05 2.40 -0.74
N LEU A 85 -24.12 1.55 -0.29
CA LEU A 85 -24.36 0.10 -0.26
C LEU A 85 -25.52 -0.28 0.68
N LYS A 86 -25.64 0.37 1.84
CA LYS A 86 -26.74 0.14 2.80
C LYS A 86 -28.09 0.59 2.26
N GLU A 87 -28.12 1.62 1.44
CA GLU A 87 -29.32 2.13 0.74
C GLU A 87 -29.73 1.24 -0.44
N GLY A 88 -29.00 0.14 -0.68
CA GLY A 88 -29.33 -0.86 -1.68
C GLY A 88 -28.69 -0.60 -3.05
N GLY A 89 -27.78 0.37 -3.13
CA GLY A 89 -26.88 0.56 -4.27
C GLY A 89 -25.88 -0.59 -4.41
N ASN A 90 -25.16 -0.61 -5.52
CA ASN A 90 -24.12 -1.60 -5.78
C ASN A 90 -22.71 -1.00 -5.69
N SER A 91 -21.70 -1.80 -6.05
CA SER A 91 -20.29 -1.37 -6.03
C SER A 91 -20.00 -0.20 -6.96
N VAL A 92 -20.72 -0.05 -8.08
CA VAL A 92 -20.55 1.06 -9.02
C VAL A 92 -21.16 2.34 -8.44
N ASP A 93 -22.37 2.27 -7.89
CA ASP A 93 -22.99 3.41 -7.19
C ASP A 93 -22.11 3.91 -6.04
N ALA A 94 -21.60 2.98 -5.22
CA ALA A 94 -20.73 3.29 -4.09
C ALA A 94 -19.39 3.89 -4.54
N ALA A 95 -18.80 3.37 -5.63
CA ALA A 95 -17.58 3.92 -6.19
C ALA A 95 -17.80 5.36 -6.68
N ILE A 96 -18.87 5.63 -7.43
CA ILE A 96 -19.20 6.98 -7.93
C ILE A 96 -19.37 7.97 -6.78
N ALA A 97 -20.19 7.65 -5.78
CA ALA A 97 -20.41 8.55 -4.64
C ALA A 97 -19.13 8.80 -3.84
N SER A 98 -18.30 7.76 -3.67
CA SER A 98 -17.01 7.89 -2.97
C SER A 98 -16.04 8.77 -3.76
N THR A 99 -15.91 8.58 -5.08
CA THR A 99 -15.06 9.41 -5.95
C THR A 99 -15.50 10.87 -5.93
N LEU A 100 -16.80 11.14 -6.03
CA LEU A 100 -17.33 12.51 -5.93
C LEU A 100 -17.01 13.15 -4.57
N CYS A 101 -17.05 12.38 -3.48
CA CYS A 101 -16.66 12.87 -2.16
C CYS A 101 -15.16 13.19 -2.08
N ILE A 102 -14.30 12.31 -2.60
CA ILE A 102 -12.85 12.55 -2.62
C ILE A 102 -12.53 13.78 -3.49
N GLY A 103 -13.25 13.99 -4.60
CA GLY A 103 -13.10 15.19 -5.42
C GLY A 103 -13.41 16.50 -4.69
N VAL A 104 -14.15 16.45 -3.57
CA VAL A 104 -14.36 17.61 -2.68
C VAL A 104 -13.27 17.66 -1.59
N MET A 105 -13.05 16.54 -0.89
CA MET A 105 -12.19 16.51 0.31
C MET A 105 -10.69 16.47 0.01
N ASN A 106 -10.27 15.79 -1.06
CA ASN A 106 -8.89 15.68 -1.53
C ASN A 106 -8.78 16.13 -3.00
N ASN A 107 -9.28 17.33 -3.28
CA ASN A 107 -9.36 17.91 -4.64
C ASN A 107 -8.02 18.07 -5.38
N PHE A 108 -6.88 17.90 -4.71
CA PHE A 108 -5.56 17.89 -5.32
C PHE A 108 -5.24 16.57 -6.06
N ALA A 109 -6.02 15.49 -5.84
CA ALA A 109 -5.76 14.15 -6.36
C ALA A 109 -6.73 13.71 -7.47
N THR A 110 -8.02 14.02 -7.32
CA THR A 110 -9.12 13.65 -8.25
C THR A 110 -10.18 14.74 -8.22
N GLY A 111 -11.03 14.79 -9.25
CA GLY A 111 -12.15 15.71 -9.30
C GLY A 111 -12.68 15.91 -10.71
N ILE A 112 -13.83 16.58 -10.79
CA ILE A 112 -14.63 16.71 -12.02
C ILE A 112 -13.90 17.38 -13.20
N GLY A 113 -12.78 18.04 -12.93
CA GLY A 113 -11.89 18.64 -13.94
C GLY A 113 -10.82 17.70 -14.49
N GLY A 114 -10.77 16.44 -14.06
CA GLY A 114 -9.79 15.44 -14.50
C GLY A 114 -10.41 14.28 -15.27
N GLY A 115 -9.83 13.10 -15.09
CA GLY A 115 -10.23 11.85 -15.74
C GLY A 115 -9.68 10.63 -15.00
N GLY A 116 -9.82 9.45 -15.60
CA GLY A 116 -9.35 8.22 -14.96
C GLY A 116 -9.79 6.95 -15.67
N PHE A 117 -9.77 5.86 -14.91
CA PHE A 117 -10.09 4.53 -15.37
C PHE A 117 -10.97 3.83 -14.34
N MET A 118 -11.92 3.02 -14.81
CA MET A 118 -12.75 2.18 -13.92
C MET A 118 -12.75 0.74 -14.44
N LEU A 119 -12.32 -0.18 -13.58
CA LEU A 119 -12.40 -1.61 -13.82
C LEU A 119 -13.54 -2.20 -13.00
N ILE A 120 -14.53 -2.77 -13.69
CA ILE A 120 -15.74 -3.32 -13.08
C ILE A 120 -15.72 -4.82 -13.30
N ARG A 121 -15.89 -5.59 -12.22
CA ARG A 121 -16.09 -7.05 -12.30
C ARG A 121 -17.55 -7.36 -11.98
N SER A 122 -18.24 -7.95 -12.94
CA SER A 122 -19.63 -8.39 -12.79
C SER A 122 -19.73 -9.69 -11.96
N PRO A 123 -20.89 -9.99 -11.34
CA PRO A 123 -21.09 -11.22 -10.58
C PRO A 123 -20.89 -12.50 -11.39
N ASN A 124 -21.16 -12.45 -12.70
CA ASN A 124 -20.93 -13.56 -13.65
C ASN A 124 -19.44 -13.75 -14.01
N GLY A 125 -18.53 -12.95 -13.43
CA GLY A 125 -17.09 -13.04 -13.64
C GLY A 125 -16.57 -12.26 -14.86
N THR A 126 -17.41 -11.57 -15.63
CA THR A 126 -16.94 -10.72 -16.72
C THR A 126 -16.37 -9.41 -16.19
N PHE A 127 -15.49 -8.82 -16.99
CA PHE A 127 -14.85 -7.54 -16.70
C PHE A 127 -15.21 -6.50 -17.74
N GLU A 128 -15.38 -5.26 -17.30
CA GLU A 128 -15.48 -4.10 -18.16
C GLU A 128 -14.47 -3.06 -17.71
N PHE A 129 -13.77 -2.47 -18.67
CA PHE A 129 -12.84 -1.38 -18.46
C PHE A 129 -13.38 -0.13 -19.13
N ILE A 130 -13.61 0.92 -18.36
CA ILE A 130 -14.04 2.23 -18.85
C ILE A 130 -12.85 3.17 -18.75
N ASP A 131 -12.35 3.58 -19.92
CA ASP A 131 -11.35 4.63 -20.06
C ASP A 131 -12.06 5.98 -20.22
N PHE A 132 -11.84 6.87 -19.28
CA PHE A 132 -12.29 8.26 -19.30
C PHE A 132 -11.12 9.18 -18.97
N ARG A 133 -9.93 8.81 -19.44
CA ARG A 133 -8.75 9.65 -19.37
C ARG A 133 -8.95 10.91 -20.20
N GLU A 134 -8.36 12.00 -19.72
CA GLU A 134 -8.33 13.27 -20.42
C GLU A 134 -7.66 13.10 -21.79
N THR A 135 -8.17 13.83 -22.78
CA THR A 135 -7.58 13.86 -24.12
C THR A 135 -7.01 15.25 -24.42
N ALA A 136 -5.98 15.31 -25.25
CA ALA A 136 -5.45 16.59 -25.70
C ALA A 136 -6.54 17.35 -26.51
N PRO A 137 -6.72 18.66 -26.27
CA PRO A 137 -7.65 19.46 -27.07
C PRO A 137 -7.30 19.41 -28.57
N ALA A 138 -8.28 19.60 -29.45
CA ALA A 138 -8.08 19.51 -30.90
C ALA A 138 -7.04 20.50 -31.47
N ALA A 139 -6.81 21.61 -30.76
CA ALA A 139 -5.81 22.63 -31.14
C ALA A 139 -4.40 22.34 -30.57
N ALA A 140 -4.23 21.27 -29.78
CA ALA A 140 -2.93 20.90 -29.24
C ALA A 140 -1.97 20.49 -30.37
N THR A 141 -0.72 20.89 -30.25
CA THR A 141 0.33 20.55 -31.23
C THR A 141 1.51 19.89 -30.52
N LYS A 142 2.29 19.11 -31.28
CA LYS A 142 3.44 18.37 -30.75
C LYS A 142 4.43 19.26 -29.99
N ASP A 143 4.65 20.48 -30.48
CA ASP A 143 5.74 21.35 -30.01
C ASP A 143 5.27 22.50 -29.11
N MET A 144 3.99 22.52 -28.69
CA MET A 144 3.38 23.66 -27.96
C MET A 144 4.00 23.99 -26.59
N PHE A 145 4.86 23.12 -26.06
CA PHE A 145 5.56 23.30 -24.79
C PHE A 145 7.09 23.32 -24.93
N VAL A 146 7.64 23.27 -26.15
CA VAL A 146 9.09 23.17 -26.34
C VAL A 146 9.79 24.44 -25.88
N GLN A 147 9.20 25.61 -26.12
CA GLN A 147 9.79 26.89 -25.73
C GLN A 147 9.61 27.19 -24.24
N ASP A 148 8.50 26.76 -23.65
CA ASP A 148 8.21 26.94 -22.23
C ASP A 148 7.56 25.67 -21.63
N PRO A 149 8.39 24.73 -21.11
CA PRO A 149 7.90 23.49 -20.52
C PRO A 149 7.05 23.68 -19.26
N VAL A 150 7.13 24.83 -18.58
CA VAL A 150 6.33 25.08 -17.35
C VAL A 150 4.84 25.17 -17.69
N LEU A 151 4.49 25.62 -18.90
CA LEU A 151 3.11 25.69 -19.39
C LEU A 151 2.45 24.31 -19.52
N ALA A 152 3.23 23.22 -19.55
CA ALA A 152 2.70 21.85 -19.51
C ALA A 152 2.26 21.42 -18.09
N GLN A 153 2.63 22.18 -17.06
CA GLN A 153 2.32 21.87 -15.66
C GLN A 153 1.31 22.85 -15.07
N ILE A 154 1.45 24.15 -15.37
CA ILE A 154 0.70 25.23 -14.72
C ILE A 154 -0.03 26.08 -15.75
N GLY A 155 -1.29 26.41 -15.46
CA GLY A 155 -2.13 27.29 -16.27
C GLY A 155 -3.08 26.54 -17.22
N GLY A 156 -3.87 27.27 -17.99
CA GLY A 156 -4.91 26.66 -18.84
C GLY A 156 -4.38 25.77 -19.97
N LEU A 157 -3.13 25.98 -20.41
CA LEU A 157 -2.53 25.16 -21.46
C LEU A 157 -2.19 23.74 -21.00
N SER A 158 -2.02 23.49 -19.69
CA SER A 158 -1.75 22.16 -19.16
C SER A 158 -3.00 21.27 -19.06
N VAL A 159 -4.19 21.82 -19.33
CA VAL A 159 -5.47 21.15 -19.12
C VAL A 159 -5.86 20.28 -20.32
N GLY A 160 -6.00 18.97 -20.08
CA GLY A 160 -6.67 18.05 -21.00
C GLY A 160 -8.20 18.17 -20.91
N ILE A 161 -8.92 17.69 -21.91
CA ILE A 161 -10.40 17.69 -21.91
C ILE A 161 -10.91 16.79 -20.77
N PRO A 162 -11.62 17.33 -19.76
CA PRO A 162 -12.05 16.53 -18.61
C PRO A 162 -13.01 15.39 -19.00
N GLY A 163 -12.76 14.20 -18.46
CA GLY A 163 -13.51 12.97 -18.76
C GLY A 163 -14.26 12.39 -17.56
N GLU A 164 -13.92 12.78 -16.32
CA GLU A 164 -14.39 12.10 -15.09
C GLU A 164 -15.91 11.93 -15.04
N ILE A 165 -16.68 13.03 -15.12
CA ILE A 165 -18.15 12.97 -15.04
C ILE A 165 -18.74 12.14 -16.18
N ARG A 166 -18.19 12.19 -17.39
CA ARG A 166 -18.69 11.40 -18.53
C ARG A 166 -18.43 9.91 -18.33
N GLY A 167 -17.26 9.55 -17.80
CA GLY A 167 -16.93 8.17 -17.45
C GLY A 167 -17.83 7.61 -16.35
N LEU A 168 -18.01 8.38 -15.27
CA LEU A 168 -18.89 8.01 -14.17
C LEU A 168 -20.36 7.89 -14.61
N GLU A 169 -20.84 8.80 -15.46
CA GLU A 169 -22.20 8.73 -16.04
C GLU A 169 -22.37 7.47 -16.91
N LEU A 170 -21.37 7.11 -17.71
CA LEU A 170 -21.40 5.89 -18.53
C LEU A 170 -21.43 4.63 -17.64
N ALA A 171 -20.61 4.59 -16.60
CA ALA A 171 -20.60 3.50 -15.62
C ALA A 171 -21.96 3.37 -14.92
N HIS A 172 -22.55 4.50 -14.51
CA HIS A 172 -23.88 4.53 -13.89
C HIS A 172 -24.98 4.07 -14.84
N LYS A 173 -24.99 4.52 -16.09
CA LYS A 173 -25.99 4.08 -17.08
C LYS A 173 -25.93 2.58 -17.36
N ARG A 174 -24.73 1.98 -17.29
CA ARG A 174 -24.52 0.55 -17.57
C ARG A 174 -24.74 -0.33 -16.36
N HIS A 175 -24.34 0.12 -15.18
CA HIS A 175 -24.25 -0.71 -13.98
C HIS A 175 -24.93 -0.11 -12.76
N GLY A 176 -25.24 1.18 -12.73
CA GLY A 176 -25.82 1.85 -11.56
C GLY A 176 -27.22 1.35 -11.22
N LYS A 177 -27.58 1.45 -9.94
CA LYS A 177 -28.88 1.00 -9.42
C LYS A 177 -29.66 2.10 -8.72
N LEU A 178 -28.97 2.99 -7.99
CA LEU A 178 -29.62 4.16 -7.39
C LEU A 178 -29.79 5.28 -8.41
N SER A 179 -30.59 6.29 -8.08
CA SER A 179 -30.74 7.48 -8.93
C SER A 179 -29.41 8.20 -9.09
N TRP A 180 -29.13 8.76 -10.27
CA TRP A 180 -27.91 9.52 -10.50
C TRP A 180 -27.76 10.65 -9.49
N PHE A 181 -28.84 11.39 -9.24
CA PHE A 181 -28.86 12.52 -8.31
C PHE A 181 -28.46 12.14 -6.88
N SER A 182 -28.98 11.02 -6.35
CA SER A 182 -28.69 10.59 -4.98
C SER A 182 -27.19 10.32 -4.74
N LEU A 183 -26.43 9.99 -5.78
CA LEU A 183 -24.98 9.76 -5.65
C LEU A 183 -24.19 11.05 -5.42
N PHE A 184 -24.74 12.21 -5.79
CA PHE A 184 -24.10 13.52 -5.66
C PHE A 184 -24.46 14.21 -4.35
N GLU A 185 -25.64 13.92 -3.80
CA GLU A 185 -26.14 14.62 -2.61
C GLU A 185 -25.15 14.64 -1.42
N PRO A 186 -24.44 13.54 -1.08
CA PRO A 186 -23.48 13.57 0.02
C PRO A 186 -22.35 14.59 -0.22
N SER A 187 -21.77 14.58 -1.41
CA SER A 187 -20.70 15.51 -1.80
C SER A 187 -21.18 16.95 -1.91
N ILE A 188 -22.42 17.17 -2.36
CA ILE A 188 -23.05 18.50 -2.38
C ILE A 188 -23.17 19.06 -0.96
N ARG A 189 -23.60 18.24 0.01
CA ARG A 189 -23.67 18.65 1.42
C ARG A 189 -22.30 19.00 1.98
N ILE A 190 -21.32 18.11 1.81
CA ILE A 190 -19.93 18.37 2.25
C ILE A 190 -19.38 19.68 1.66
N ALA A 191 -19.62 19.93 0.36
CA ALA A 191 -19.14 21.15 -0.30
C ALA A 191 -19.85 22.43 0.19
N ARG A 192 -21.11 22.34 0.61
CA ARG A 192 -21.90 23.49 1.10
C ARG A 192 -21.65 23.80 2.57
N ASP A 193 -21.66 22.76 3.38
CA ASP A 193 -21.60 22.86 4.84
C ASP A 193 -20.15 22.94 5.33
N GLY A 194 -19.19 22.54 4.48
CA GLY A 194 -17.77 22.46 4.81
C GLY A 194 -17.41 21.13 5.46
N PHE A 195 -16.11 20.94 5.70
CA PHE A 195 -15.54 19.77 6.37
C PHE A 195 -14.22 20.14 7.03
N ASP A 196 -13.80 19.35 8.02
CA ASP A 196 -12.48 19.48 8.63
C ASP A 196 -11.41 19.00 7.66
N ALA A 197 -10.48 19.89 7.32
CA ALA A 197 -9.40 19.58 6.39
C ALA A 197 -8.48 18.51 6.99
N THR A 198 -8.18 17.48 6.19
CA THR A 198 -7.20 16.46 6.57
C THR A 198 -5.79 17.07 6.61
N GLU A 199 -4.90 16.50 7.42
CA GLU A 199 -3.48 16.93 7.44
C GLU A 199 -2.85 16.90 6.04
N LEU A 200 -3.25 15.92 5.21
CA LEU A 200 -2.80 15.79 3.83
C LEU A 200 -3.31 16.94 2.96
N LEU A 201 -4.59 17.30 3.04
CA LEU A 201 -5.13 18.45 2.32
C LEU A 201 -4.43 19.74 2.74
N VAL A 202 -4.26 19.97 4.04
CA VAL A 202 -3.57 21.16 4.58
C VAL A 202 -2.15 21.25 4.01
N SER A 203 -1.39 20.15 4.06
CA SER A 203 -0.04 20.09 3.48
C SER A 203 -0.03 20.45 1.98
N ARG A 204 -0.99 19.94 1.22
CA ARG A 204 -1.11 20.22 -0.22
C ARG A 204 -1.49 21.68 -0.51
N VAL A 205 -2.36 22.27 0.30
CA VAL A 205 -2.70 23.68 0.20
C VAL A 205 -1.49 24.57 0.49
N GLU A 206 -0.68 24.26 1.52
CA GLU A 206 0.54 25.02 1.81
C GLU A 206 1.58 24.93 0.69
N ILE A 207 1.74 23.76 0.06
CA ILE A 207 2.57 23.61 -1.15
C ILE A 207 2.00 24.47 -2.30
N GLY A 208 0.68 24.46 -2.49
CA GLY A 208 0.02 25.25 -3.54
C GLY A 208 0.27 26.75 -3.42
N LYS A 209 0.31 27.29 -2.18
CA LYS A 209 0.64 28.70 -1.91
C LYS A 209 2.07 29.10 -2.30
N MET A 210 2.96 28.17 -2.59
CA MET A 210 4.30 28.51 -3.09
C MET A 210 4.29 28.88 -4.58
N PHE A 211 3.23 28.50 -5.32
CA PHE A 211 3.11 28.70 -6.77
C PHE A 211 2.22 29.88 -7.16
N PHE A 212 1.47 30.47 -6.22
CA PHE A 212 0.54 31.59 -6.41
C PHE A 212 0.72 32.64 -5.31
#